data_AF-A0A142JGU7-F1
#
_entry.id   AF-A0A142JGU7-F1
#
_cell.length_a   1.000
_cell.length_b   1.000
_cell.length_c   1.000
_cell.angle_alpha   90.00
_cell.angle_beta   90.00
_cell.angle_gamma   90.00
#
_symmetry.space_group_name_H-M   'P 1'
#
loop_
_entity.id
_entity.type
_entity.pdbx_description
1 polymer ?
#
loop_
_entity_poly.entity_id
_entity_poly.type
_entity_poly.pdbx_seq_one_letter_code
_entity_poly.pdbx_strand_id
1 'polypeptide(L)'
;MIPAHAPAVLAQLLAILPAYWPDMPLPSFLAAQIEQETCITLQHGKCFSERAELKTSREYGFGLGQLTITARFNAFQEVKALHPDLRDWPFEARYDRRMQLIALVVKDRHHYRGCAPLMATARDTLACVAAQYNGGTGGFLADRRLCANTAGCDPRVWFGHIEHTSLKARRLASGYGKSFFEINREYVRNVLLVRRPKYAALMDDVRGNR
;
A
#
# COMPACT_ATOMS: atom_id res chain seq x y z
N MET A 1 -14.75 -13.42 4.57
CA MET A 1 -15.80 -12.38 4.55
C MET A 1 -15.27 -11.13 3.86
N ILE A 2 -16.05 -10.58 2.93
CA ILE A 2 -15.81 -9.29 2.28
C ILE A 2 -16.52 -8.19 3.11
N PRO A 3 -15.85 -7.06 3.43
CA PRO A 3 -16.50 -5.95 4.15
C PRO A 3 -17.68 -5.35 3.39
N ALA A 4 -18.70 -4.87 4.11
CA ALA A 4 -19.95 -4.40 3.52
C ALA A 4 -19.76 -3.23 2.52
N HIS A 5 -18.81 -2.33 2.77
CA HIS A 5 -18.53 -1.19 1.89
C HIS A 5 -17.55 -1.52 0.75
N ALA A 6 -16.90 -2.68 0.79
CA ALA A 6 -15.90 -3.04 -0.22
C ALA A 6 -16.46 -3.12 -1.65
N PRO A 7 -17.60 -3.77 -1.94
CA PRO A 7 -18.04 -3.99 -3.33
C PRO A 7 -18.10 -2.72 -4.20
N ALA A 8 -18.62 -1.61 -3.68
CA ALA A 8 -18.70 -0.35 -4.41
C ALA A 8 -17.31 0.26 -4.68
N VAL A 9 -16.39 0.15 -3.72
CA VAL A 9 -15.00 0.60 -3.88
C VAL A 9 -14.26 -0.28 -4.89
N LEU A 10 -14.43 -1.61 -4.80
CA LEU A 10 -13.78 -2.57 -5.70
C LEU A 10 -14.25 -2.41 -7.15
N ALA A 11 -15.55 -2.21 -7.36
CA ALA A 11 -16.11 -1.98 -8.70
C ALA A 11 -15.50 -0.73 -9.36
N GLN A 12 -15.39 0.38 -8.63
CA GLN A 12 -14.78 1.60 -9.17
C GLN A 12 -13.27 1.44 -9.38
N LEU A 13 -12.58 0.75 -8.46
CA LEU A 13 -11.16 0.44 -8.60
C LEU A 13 -10.88 -0.35 -9.88
N LEU A 14 -11.66 -1.41 -10.14
CA LEU A 14 -11.56 -2.20 -11.38
C LEU A 14 -11.87 -1.36 -12.62
N ALA A 15 -12.80 -0.42 -12.54
CA ALA A 15 -13.15 0.45 -13.66
C ALA A 15 -12.03 1.44 -14.03
N ILE A 16 -11.27 1.95 -13.05
CA ILE A 16 -10.17 2.89 -13.32
C ILE A 16 -8.85 2.21 -13.67
N LEU A 17 -8.61 1.00 -13.14
CA LEU A 17 -7.35 0.27 -13.27
C LEU A 17 -6.77 0.23 -14.70
N PRO A 18 -7.56 -0.07 -15.76
CA PRO A 18 -7.04 -0.10 -17.13
C PRO A 18 -6.42 1.23 -17.61
N ALA A 19 -6.92 2.37 -17.14
CA ALA A 19 -6.42 3.68 -17.54
C ALA A 19 -5.14 4.07 -16.79
N TYR A 20 -5.01 3.70 -15.52
CA TYR A 20 -3.90 4.16 -14.67
C TYR A 20 -2.78 3.13 -14.50
N TRP A 21 -3.10 1.83 -14.56
CA TRP A 21 -2.15 0.72 -14.46
C TRP A 21 -2.67 -0.57 -15.15
N PRO A 22 -2.66 -0.61 -16.50
CA PRO A 22 -3.23 -1.72 -17.25
C PRO A 22 -2.56 -3.07 -16.96
N ASP A 23 -1.25 -3.06 -16.74
CA ASP A 23 -0.38 -4.21 -16.52
C ASP A 23 -0.18 -4.58 -15.03
N MET A 24 -1.03 -4.09 -14.12
CA MET A 24 -0.98 -4.46 -12.69
C MET A 24 -1.01 -6.00 -12.53
N PRO A 25 -0.05 -6.68 -11.91
CA PRO A 25 -0.04 -8.15 -11.91
C PRO A 25 -1.11 -8.80 -11.02
N LEU A 26 -1.51 -8.16 -9.91
CA LEU A 26 -2.48 -8.71 -8.95
C LEU A 26 -3.40 -7.59 -8.40
N PRO A 27 -4.49 -7.21 -9.09
CA PRO A 27 -5.42 -6.17 -8.65
C PRO A 27 -5.94 -6.34 -7.22
N SER A 28 -6.13 -7.58 -6.77
CA SER A 28 -6.54 -7.90 -5.40
C SER A 28 -5.58 -7.36 -4.33
N PHE A 29 -4.32 -7.05 -4.68
CA PHE A 29 -3.36 -6.36 -3.81
C PHE A 29 -3.89 -5.01 -3.33
N LEU A 30 -4.47 -4.21 -4.23
CA LEU A 30 -4.97 -2.87 -3.92
C LEU A 30 -6.17 -2.94 -2.97
N ALA A 31 -7.05 -3.93 -3.14
CA ALA A 31 -8.15 -4.19 -2.20
C ALA A 31 -7.65 -4.59 -0.82
N ALA A 32 -6.64 -5.47 -0.76
CA ALA A 32 -6.02 -5.90 0.48
C ALA A 32 -5.34 -4.74 1.22
N GLN A 33 -4.74 -3.82 0.47
CA GLN A 33 -4.15 -2.61 1.00
C GLN A 33 -5.21 -1.66 1.57
N ILE A 34 -6.29 -1.38 0.84
CA ILE A 34 -7.41 -0.57 1.37
C ILE A 34 -7.97 -1.18 2.67
N GLU A 35 -8.11 -2.51 2.73
CA GLU A 35 -8.51 -3.19 3.96
C GLU A 35 -7.50 -2.95 5.09
N GLN A 36 -6.20 -3.10 4.82
CA GLN A 36 -5.15 -2.86 5.80
C GLN A 36 -5.13 -1.42 6.32
N GLU A 37 -5.43 -0.45 5.45
CA GLU A 37 -5.40 0.97 5.75
C GLU A 37 -6.65 1.46 6.52
N THR A 38 -7.81 0.87 6.28
CA THR A 38 -9.08 1.44 6.77
C THR A 38 -9.82 0.59 7.82
N CYS A 39 -9.53 -0.72 7.90
CA CYS A 39 -10.30 -1.65 8.71
C CYS A 39 -9.63 -1.97 10.05
N ILE A 40 -10.12 -1.33 11.13
CA ILE A 40 -9.80 -1.74 12.51
C ILE A 40 -10.35 -3.15 12.78
N THR A 41 -11.60 -3.38 12.39
CA THR A 41 -12.21 -4.70 12.21
C THR A 41 -12.97 -4.71 10.89
N LEU A 42 -13.36 -5.89 10.40
CA LEU A 42 -14.09 -6.00 9.12
C LEU A 42 -15.51 -5.40 9.17
N GLN A 43 -16.05 -5.22 10.38
CA GLN A 43 -17.36 -4.64 10.63
C GLN A 43 -17.28 -3.18 11.10
N HIS A 44 -16.08 -2.64 11.32
CA HIS A 44 -15.92 -1.27 11.76
C HIS A 44 -16.39 -0.29 10.67
N GLY A 45 -17.12 0.77 11.03
CA GLY A 45 -17.70 1.71 10.06
C GLY A 45 -16.68 2.48 9.21
N LYS A 46 -15.40 2.48 9.60
CA LYS A 46 -14.29 3.01 8.78
C LYS A 46 -13.80 2.04 7.70
N CYS A 47 -14.09 0.75 7.82
CA CYS A 47 -13.59 -0.26 6.89
C CYS A 47 -14.13 -0.02 5.48
N PHE A 48 -13.22 0.21 4.51
CA PHE A 48 -13.53 0.65 3.14
C PHE A 48 -14.30 1.99 3.03
N SER A 49 -14.22 2.86 4.04
CA SER A 49 -14.82 4.19 3.97
C SER A 49 -13.83 5.21 3.37
N GLU A 50 -14.31 6.06 2.46
CA GLU A 50 -13.56 7.21 1.95
C GLU A 50 -13.26 8.23 3.03
N ARG A 51 -14.02 8.18 4.14
CA ARG A 51 -13.89 9.05 5.31
C ARG A 51 -13.11 8.39 6.45
N ALA A 52 -12.43 7.27 6.19
CA ALA A 52 -11.53 6.67 7.17
C ALA A 52 -10.43 7.69 7.54
N GLU A 53 -10.29 8.02 8.82
CA GLU A 53 -9.28 8.95 9.31
C GLU A 53 -8.50 8.36 10.48
N LEU A 54 -7.19 8.62 10.46
CA LEU A 54 -6.29 8.58 11.61
C LEU A 54 -5.87 10.01 11.91
N LYS A 55 -6.38 10.58 13.01
CA LYS A 55 -6.04 11.94 13.42
C LYS A 55 -5.42 11.92 14.82
N THR A 56 -4.14 12.29 14.90
CA THR A 56 -3.41 12.44 16.15
C THR A 56 -2.77 13.82 16.21
N SER A 57 -2.08 14.14 17.31
CA SER A 57 -1.28 15.37 17.40
C SER A 57 -0.06 15.37 16.46
N ARG A 58 0.34 14.21 15.92
CA ARG A 58 1.55 14.05 15.09
C ARG A 58 1.25 13.88 13.61
N GLU A 59 0.11 13.28 13.28
CA GLU A 59 -0.22 12.88 11.92
C GLU A 59 -1.72 12.94 11.64
N TYR A 60 -2.02 13.21 10.38
CA TYR A 60 -3.35 13.14 9.81
C TYR A 60 -3.34 12.25 8.57
N GLY A 61 -3.84 11.02 8.70
CA GLY A 61 -4.10 10.10 7.60
C GLY A 61 -5.58 10.10 7.24
N PHE A 62 -5.88 10.06 5.93
CA PHE A 62 -7.26 10.05 5.47
C PHE A 62 -7.49 9.17 4.24
N GLY A 63 -8.72 8.68 4.11
CA GLY A 63 -9.22 7.99 2.93
C GLY A 63 -8.76 6.55 2.79
N LEU A 64 -9.12 5.97 1.65
CA LEU A 64 -8.92 4.56 1.29
C LEU A 64 -7.44 4.15 1.27
N GLY A 65 -6.53 5.09 1.00
CA GLY A 65 -5.08 4.88 1.02
C GLY A 65 -4.37 5.43 2.26
N GLN A 66 -5.10 5.98 3.25
CA GLN A 66 -4.54 6.70 4.42
C GLN A 66 -3.40 7.66 4.02
N LEU A 67 -3.71 8.65 3.19
CA LEU A 67 -2.71 9.66 2.78
C LEU A 67 -2.29 10.50 3.99
N THR A 68 -1.10 10.23 4.52
CA THR A 68 -0.61 10.85 5.75
C THR A 68 0.01 12.23 5.51
N ILE A 69 -0.40 13.18 6.33
CA ILE A 69 0.17 14.52 6.45
C ILE A 69 0.77 14.67 7.84
N THR A 70 2.03 15.10 7.89
CA THR A 70 2.75 15.43 9.13
C THR A 70 3.46 16.78 8.98
N ALA A 71 4.14 17.25 10.02
CA ALA A 71 5.00 18.42 9.92
C ALA A 71 6.23 18.22 8.99
N ARG A 72 6.58 16.97 8.65
CA ARG A 72 7.79 16.65 7.88
C ARG A 72 7.51 16.27 6.43
N PHE A 73 6.32 15.75 6.14
CA PHE A 73 5.96 15.30 4.79
C PHE A 73 4.44 15.36 4.59
N ASN A 74 4.03 15.36 3.32
CA ASN A 74 2.64 15.48 2.92
C ASN A 74 2.35 14.53 1.75
N ALA A 75 1.86 13.33 2.07
CA ALA A 75 1.57 12.31 1.07
C ALA A 75 0.48 12.76 0.07
N PHE A 76 -0.42 13.67 0.46
CA PHE A 76 -1.42 14.24 -0.44
C PHE A 76 -0.75 15.08 -1.54
N GLN A 77 0.20 15.94 -1.20
CA GLN A 77 0.94 16.70 -2.21
C GLN A 77 1.83 15.81 -3.07
N GLU A 78 2.45 14.78 -2.48
CA GLU A 78 3.24 13.79 -3.22
C GLU A 78 2.41 13.10 -4.30
N VAL A 79 1.24 12.55 -3.98
CA VAL A 79 0.41 11.86 -4.98
C VAL A 79 -0.12 12.81 -6.06
N LYS A 80 -0.40 14.07 -5.72
CA LYS A 80 -0.79 15.09 -6.70
C LYS A 80 0.29 15.35 -7.75
N ALA A 81 1.55 15.17 -7.40
CA ALA A 81 2.68 15.30 -8.32
C ALA A 81 2.89 14.06 -9.22
N LEU A 82 2.27 12.92 -8.91
CA LEU A 82 2.49 11.66 -9.63
C LEU A 82 1.67 11.52 -10.92
N HIS A 83 0.55 12.24 -11.06
CA HIS A 83 -0.32 12.12 -12.24
C HIS A 83 -1.10 13.40 -12.54
N PRO A 84 -1.24 13.83 -13.81
CA PRO A 84 -1.96 15.05 -14.20
C PRO A 84 -3.37 15.17 -13.62
N ASP A 85 -4.16 14.09 -13.66
CA ASP A 85 -5.53 14.06 -13.13
C ASP A 85 -5.64 14.46 -11.64
N LEU A 86 -4.57 14.27 -10.86
CA LEU A 86 -4.56 14.60 -9.43
C LEU A 86 -4.11 16.04 -9.14
N ARG A 87 -3.53 16.75 -10.13
CA ARG A 87 -2.88 18.06 -9.95
C ARG A 87 -3.81 19.09 -9.29
N ASP A 88 -5.06 19.12 -9.75
CA ASP A 88 -6.04 20.11 -9.30
C ASP A 88 -6.97 19.58 -8.22
N TRP A 89 -6.69 18.40 -7.63
CA TRP A 89 -7.48 17.84 -6.54
C TRP A 89 -7.42 18.74 -5.29
N PRO A 90 -8.51 19.43 -4.90
CA PRO A 90 -8.48 20.30 -3.74
C PRO A 90 -8.62 19.50 -2.45
N PHE A 91 -8.06 20.01 -1.36
CA PHE A 91 -8.07 19.31 -0.06
C PHE A 91 -9.48 19.19 0.53
N GLU A 92 -10.37 20.10 0.18
CA GLU A 92 -11.79 20.11 0.54
C GLU A 92 -12.51 18.89 -0.05
N ALA A 93 -12.09 18.45 -1.24
CA ALA A 93 -12.59 17.26 -1.94
C ALA A 93 -11.75 16.01 -1.67
N ARG A 94 -10.93 15.99 -0.61
CA ARG A 94 -10.06 14.83 -0.27
C ARG A 94 -10.80 13.51 -0.05
N TYR A 95 -12.13 13.55 0.12
CA TYR A 95 -13.00 12.38 0.24
C TYR A 95 -13.63 11.89 -1.07
N ASP A 96 -13.24 12.48 -2.21
CA ASP A 96 -13.65 11.97 -3.51
C ASP A 96 -13.06 10.57 -3.73
N ARG A 97 -13.95 9.57 -3.85
CA ARG A 97 -13.59 8.16 -4.01
C ARG A 97 -12.73 7.94 -5.25
N ARG A 98 -13.08 8.57 -6.38
CA ARG A 98 -12.35 8.39 -7.64
C ARG A 98 -10.93 8.90 -7.47
N MET A 99 -10.76 10.08 -6.91
CA MET A 99 -9.46 10.70 -6.71
C MET A 99 -8.57 9.91 -5.73
N GLN A 100 -9.15 9.41 -4.63
CA GLN A 100 -8.43 8.55 -3.70
C GLN A 100 -7.94 7.24 -4.36
N LEU A 101 -8.80 6.60 -5.17
CA LEU A 101 -8.44 5.38 -5.87
C LEU A 101 -7.38 5.61 -6.95
N ILE A 102 -7.47 6.72 -7.70
CA ILE A 102 -6.42 7.12 -8.65
C ILE A 102 -5.11 7.32 -7.89
N ALA A 103 -5.12 8.09 -6.80
CA ALA A 103 -3.94 8.35 -5.98
C ALA A 103 -3.27 7.07 -5.47
N LEU A 104 -4.06 6.11 -4.98
CA LEU A 104 -3.56 4.80 -4.56
C LEU A 104 -2.87 4.07 -5.72
N VAL A 105 -3.57 3.94 -6.86
CA VAL A 105 -3.06 3.20 -8.02
C VAL A 105 -1.79 3.83 -8.59
N VAL A 106 -1.74 5.15 -8.76
CA VAL A 106 -0.56 5.81 -9.35
C VAL A 106 0.62 5.81 -8.40
N LYS A 107 0.40 5.90 -7.09
CA LYS A 107 1.46 5.79 -6.08
C LYS A 107 2.07 4.39 -6.07
N ASP A 108 1.24 3.36 -6.03
CA ASP A 108 1.76 1.99 -6.08
C ASP A 108 2.40 1.66 -7.42
N ARG A 109 1.89 2.18 -8.53
CA ARG A 109 2.52 2.01 -9.85
C ARG A 109 3.90 2.67 -9.89
N HIS A 110 4.03 3.86 -9.30
CA HIS A 110 5.31 4.56 -9.17
C HIS A 110 6.31 3.70 -8.39
N HIS A 111 5.90 3.16 -7.22
CA HIS A 111 6.74 2.24 -6.46
C HIS A 111 7.07 0.97 -7.25
N TYR A 112 6.09 0.38 -7.93
CA TYR A 112 6.27 -0.86 -8.68
C TYR A 112 7.31 -0.70 -9.78
N ARG A 113 7.27 0.41 -10.52
CA ARG A 113 8.28 0.73 -11.55
C ARG A 113 9.69 0.82 -10.97
N GLY A 114 9.83 1.39 -9.77
CA GLY A 114 11.12 1.44 -9.06
C GLY A 114 11.56 0.09 -8.50
N CYS A 115 10.61 -0.73 -8.06
CA CYS A 115 10.86 -2.06 -7.48
C CYS A 115 11.16 -3.12 -8.54
N ALA A 116 10.47 -3.10 -9.68
CA ALA A 116 10.52 -4.15 -10.70
C ALA A 116 11.93 -4.54 -11.16
N PRO A 117 12.87 -3.60 -11.44
CA PRO A 117 14.23 -3.98 -11.83
C PRO A 117 15.08 -4.53 -10.67
N LEU A 118 14.61 -4.44 -9.42
CA LEU A 118 15.36 -4.82 -8.23
C LEU A 118 14.94 -6.19 -7.66
N MET A 119 13.78 -6.71 -8.07
CA MET A 119 13.12 -7.86 -7.46
C MET A 119 12.97 -9.03 -8.45
N ALA A 120 12.95 -10.25 -7.93
CA ALA A 120 13.02 -11.48 -8.72
C ALA A 120 11.69 -11.83 -9.43
N THR A 121 10.55 -11.52 -8.79
CA THR A 121 9.22 -11.87 -9.29
C THR A 121 8.24 -10.71 -9.11
N ALA A 122 7.11 -10.73 -9.83
CA ALA A 122 6.03 -9.75 -9.62
C ALA A 122 5.52 -9.72 -8.17
N ARG A 123 5.52 -10.88 -7.48
CA ARG A 123 5.14 -10.97 -6.07
C ARG A 123 6.17 -10.31 -5.16
N ASP A 124 7.45 -10.50 -5.42
CA ASP A 124 8.53 -9.79 -4.70
C ASP A 124 8.48 -8.28 -4.98
N THR A 125 8.20 -7.89 -6.22
CA THR A 125 7.97 -6.50 -6.59
C THR A 125 6.83 -5.88 -5.78
N LEU A 126 5.68 -6.56 -5.66
CA LEU A 126 4.58 -6.07 -4.83
C LEU A 126 4.90 -6.06 -3.33
N ALA A 127 5.78 -6.95 -2.86
CA ALA A 127 6.27 -6.90 -1.48
C ALA A 127 7.13 -5.65 -1.24
N CYS A 128 7.98 -5.30 -2.20
CA CYS A 128 8.71 -4.05 -2.23
C CYS A 128 7.76 -2.84 -2.24
N VAL A 129 6.70 -2.85 -3.08
CA VAL A 129 5.67 -1.79 -3.11
C VAL A 129 5.04 -1.60 -1.73
N ALA A 130 4.53 -2.67 -1.11
CA ALA A 130 3.92 -2.61 0.21
C ALA A 130 4.91 -2.09 1.28
N ALA A 131 6.17 -2.53 1.23
CA ALA A 131 7.20 -2.07 2.15
C ALA A 131 7.49 -0.57 2.00
N GLN A 132 7.55 -0.06 0.76
CA GLN A 132 7.76 1.36 0.47
C GLN A 132 6.54 2.20 0.83
N TYR A 133 5.33 1.71 0.57
CA TYR A 133 4.10 2.42 0.90
C TYR A 133 4.00 2.71 2.40
N ASN A 134 4.30 1.71 3.23
CA ASN A 134 4.27 1.83 4.69
C ASN A 134 5.53 2.50 5.27
N GLY A 135 6.71 2.21 4.71
CA GLY A 135 7.98 2.48 5.35
C GLY A 135 8.93 3.41 4.60
N GLY A 136 8.53 3.91 3.43
CA GLY A 136 9.31 4.77 2.55
C GLY A 136 10.37 4.04 1.71
N THR A 137 10.67 4.60 0.54
CA THR A 137 11.66 4.07 -0.42
C THR A 137 13.07 3.97 0.17
N GLY A 138 13.54 5.01 0.86
CA GLY A 138 14.88 5.00 1.47
C GLY A 138 15.06 3.87 2.49
N GLY A 139 14.03 3.58 3.28
CA GLY A 139 14.05 2.47 4.23
C GLY A 139 14.13 1.11 3.54
N PHE A 140 13.34 0.90 2.50
CA PHE A 140 13.42 -0.34 1.70
C PHE A 140 14.79 -0.52 1.05
N LEU A 141 15.36 0.52 0.43
CA LEU A 141 16.67 0.42 -0.21
C LEU A 141 17.79 0.08 0.79
N ALA A 142 17.71 0.63 2.01
CA ALA A 142 18.62 0.29 3.09
C ALA A 142 18.46 -1.18 3.53
N ASP A 143 17.23 -1.65 3.69
CA ASP A 143 16.93 -3.05 4.03
C ASP A 143 17.49 -4.01 2.96
N ARG A 144 17.26 -3.70 1.67
CA ARG A 144 17.80 -4.47 0.54
C ARG A 144 19.33 -4.48 0.52
N ARG A 145 19.97 -3.34 0.78
CA ARG A 145 21.44 -3.24 0.86
C ARG A 145 22.00 -4.07 2.01
N LEU A 146 21.30 -4.09 3.16
CA LEU A 146 21.68 -4.93 4.28
C LEU A 146 21.55 -6.41 3.94
N CYS A 147 20.46 -6.83 3.28
CA CYS A 147 20.32 -8.20 2.76
C CYS A 147 21.46 -8.57 1.82
N ALA A 148 21.83 -7.70 0.88
CA ALA A 148 22.95 -7.97 -0.03
C ALA A 148 24.30 -8.20 0.68
N ASN A 149 24.45 -7.68 1.91
CA ASN A 149 25.65 -7.85 2.75
C ASN A 149 25.46 -8.91 3.86
N THR A 150 24.36 -9.66 3.85
CA THR A 150 24.05 -10.70 4.84
C THR A 150 24.23 -12.07 4.19
N ALA A 151 25.04 -12.94 4.80
CA ALA A 151 25.27 -14.29 4.29
C ALA A 151 23.94 -15.05 4.12
N GLY A 152 23.72 -15.63 2.93
CA GLY A 152 22.50 -16.40 2.61
C GLY A 152 21.26 -15.58 2.25
N CYS A 153 21.36 -14.25 2.13
CA CYS A 153 20.23 -13.39 1.77
C CYS A 153 20.24 -13.01 0.28
N ASP A 154 19.18 -13.32 -0.49
CA ASP A 154 19.01 -12.82 -1.86
C ASP A 154 18.31 -11.44 -1.81
N PRO A 155 18.98 -10.34 -2.19
CA PRO A 155 18.41 -8.99 -2.16
C PRO A 155 17.37 -8.72 -3.27
N ARG A 156 16.94 -9.75 -4.00
CA ARG A 156 15.85 -9.69 -4.97
C ARG A 156 14.60 -10.44 -4.51
N VAL A 157 14.67 -11.16 -3.39
CA VAL A 157 13.55 -11.95 -2.84
C VAL A 157 13.11 -11.35 -1.52
N TRP A 158 11.80 -11.20 -1.31
CA TRP A 158 11.29 -10.65 -0.06
C TRP A 158 11.18 -11.71 1.04
N PHE A 159 10.33 -12.71 0.80
CA PHE A 159 10.00 -13.73 1.81
C PHE A 159 11.18 -14.68 2.03
N GLY A 160 11.55 -14.91 3.29
CA GLY A 160 12.74 -15.68 3.66
C GLY A 160 14.07 -14.94 3.50
N HIS A 161 14.06 -13.70 2.99
CA HIS A 161 15.29 -12.93 2.72
C HIS A 161 15.18 -11.49 3.25
N ILE A 162 14.83 -10.49 2.42
CA ILE A 162 14.82 -9.07 2.81
C ILE A 162 13.96 -8.81 4.06
N GLU A 163 12.89 -9.58 4.27
CA GLU A 163 12.02 -9.40 5.43
C GLU A 163 12.73 -9.59 6.78
N HIS A 164 13.85 -10.32 6.82
CA HIS A 164 14.64 -10.56 8.04
C HIS A 164 15.70 -9.47 8.31
N THR A 165 16.00 -8.64 7.32
CA THR A 165 17.05 -7.62 7.40
C THR A 165 16.45 -6.23 7.46
N SER A 166 16.79 -5.42 8.47
CA SER A 166 16.40 -4.01 8.48
C SER A 166 17.26 -3.14 9.39
N LEU A 167 17.35 -1.86 9.03
CA LEU A 167 17.88 -0.80 9.90
C LEU A 167 16.77 -0.07 10.70
N LYS A 168 15.50 -0.40 10.48
CA LYS A 168 14.39 0.19 11.25
C LYS A 168 14.53 -0.17 12.73
N ALA A 169 14.17 0.77 13.59
CA ALA A 169 14.24 0.58 15.03
C ALA A 169 13.39 -0.64 15.45
N ARG A 170 13.99 -1.52 16.26
CA ARG A 170 13.35 -2.73 16.82
C ARG A 170 12.75 -2.51 18.21
N ARG A 171 12.93 -1.33 18.79
CA ARG A 171 12.25 -0.94 20.03
C ARG A 171 10.80 -0.56 19.74
N LEU A 172 9.92 -0.75 20.72
CA LEU A 172 8.52 -0.38 20.62
C LEU A 172 8.34 1.10 20.25
N ALA A 173 7.49 1.37 19.27
CA ALA A 173 7.09 2.72 18.90
C ALA A 173 5.90 3.15 19.76
N SER A 174 6.03 4.30 20.41
CA SER A 174 4.97 4.86 21.26
C SER A 174 3.68 5.12 20.46
N GLY A 175 2.58 4.52 20.92
CA GLY A 175 1.26 4.59 20.30
C GLY A 175 0.89 3.41 19.40
N TYR A 176 1.83 2.51 19.05
CA TYR A 176 1.56 1.39 18.13
C TYR A 176 1.71 0.00 18.76
N GLY A 177 2.34 -0.10 19.94
CA GLY A 177 2.60 -1.39 20.61
C GLY A 177 3.52 -2.34 19.83
N LYS A 178 4.15 -1.85 18.76
CA LYS A 178 5.07 -2.58 17.86
C LYS A 178 6.23 -1.67 17.48
N SER A 179 7.35 -2.26 17.10
CA SER A 179 8.49 -1.55 16.53
C SER A 179 8.25 -1.16 15.06
N PHE A 180 9.00 -0.19 14.55
CA PHE A 180 8.90 0.19 13.12
C PHE A 180 9.33 -0.95 12.19
N PHE A 181 10.21 -1.82 12.65
CA PHE A 181 10.53 -3.06 11.95
C PHE A 181 9.29 -3.96 11.82
N GLU A 182 8.67 -4.30 12.95
CA GLU A 182 7.49 -5.18 12.98
C GLU A 182 6.32 -4.62 12.18
N ILE A 183 6.02 -3.32 12.35
CA ILE A 183 4.94 -2.64 11.62
C ILE A 183 5.12 -2.84 10.11
N ASN A 184 6.34 -2.64 9.61
CA ASN A 184 6.59 -2.73 8.17
C ASN A 184 6.51 -4.17 7.65
N ARG A 185 7.08 -5.14 8.38
CA ARG A 185 7.04 -6.55 7.97
C ARG A 185 5.63 -7.11 8.01
N GLU A 186 4.90 -6.77 9.06
CA GLU A 186 3.51 -7.14 9.20
C GLU A 186 2.64 -6.52 8.10
N TYR A 187 2.88 -5.27 7.73
CA TYR A 187 2.15 -4.64 6.63
C TYR A 187 2.26 -5.46 5.35
N VAL A 188 3.49 -5.82 4.95
CA VAL A 188 3.73 -6.61 3.72
C VAL A 188 3.07 -7.98 3.81
N ARG A 189 3.24 -8.68 4.94
CA ARG A 189 2.61 -9.98 5.19
C ARG A 189 1.08 -9.88 5.14
N ASN A 190 0.50 -8.88 5.79
CA ASN A 190 -0.94 -8.71 5.88
C ASN A 190 -1.55 -8.44 4.50
N VAL A 191 -0.99 -7.49 3.75
CA VAL A 191 -1.48 -7.17 2.41
C VAL A 191 -1.37 -8.39 1.50
N LEU A 192 -0.20 -9.02 1.39
CA LEU A 192 0.01 -10.10 0.42
C LEU A 192 -0.53 -11.46 0.84
N LEU A 193 -0.41 -11.86 2.11
CA LEU A 193 -0.68 -13.24 2.52
C LEU A 193 -1.99 -13.40 3.27
N VAL A 194 -2.43 -12.36 4.00
CA VAL A 194 -3.59 -12.46 4.89
C VAL A 194 -4.85 -11.91 4.24
N ARG A 195 -4.76 -10.70 3.66
CA ARG A 195 -5.93 -9.97 3.17
C ARG A 195 -6.19 -10.20 1.69
N ARG A 196 -5.16 -10.26 0.83
CA ARG A 196 -5.31 -10.49 -0.62
C ARG A 196 -6.14 -11.71 -1.00
N PRO A 197 -5.96 -12.91 -0.39
CA PRO A 197 -6.68 -14.11 -0.83
C PRO A 197 -8.21 -13.96 -0.89
N LYS A 198 -8.76 -13.09 -0.03
CA LYS A 198 -10.19 -12.78 0.07
C LYS A 198 -10.73 -12.14 -1.23
N TYR A 199 -9.89 -11.38 -1.93
CA TYR A 199 -10.27 -10.56 -3.07
C TYR A 199 -9.83 -11.17 -4.41
N ALA A 200 -8.99 -12.20 -4.41
CA ALA A 200 -8.39 -12.77 -5.62
C ALA A 200 -9.43 -13.18 -6.66
N ALA A 201 -10.41 -13.99 -6.27
CA ALA A 201 -11.49 -14.45 -7.16
C ALA A 201 -12.38 -13.32 -7.71
N LEU A 202 -12.40 -12.15 -7.07
CA LEU A 202 -13.19 -11.00 -7.50
C LEU A 202 -12.45 -10.07 -8.45
N MET A 203 -11.11 -10.11 -8.46
CA MET A 203 -10.31 -9.03 -9.05
C MET A 203 -9.16 -9.51 -9.93
N ASP A 204 -8.59 -10.69 -9.67
CA ASP A 204 -7.46 -11.19 -10.44
C ASP A 204 -7.93 -11.92 -11.70
N ASP A 205 -9.04 -12.67 -11.61
CA ASP A 205 -9.58 -13.48 -12.72
C ASP A 205 -10.38 -12.66 -13.75
N VAL A 206 -10.83 -11.45 -13.40
CA VAL A 206 -11.67 -10.60 -14.27
C VAL A 206 -10.94 -10.13 -15.53
N ARG A 207 -9.61 -10.24 -15.57
CA ARG A 207 -8.78 -9.84 -16.72
C ARG A 207 -8.24 -11.03 -17.53
N GLY A 208 -8.59 -12.27 -17.17
CA GLY A 208 -8.24 -13.48 -17.91
C GLY A 208 -9.24 -13.88 -19.01
N ASN A 209 -10.30 -13.10 -19.22
CA ASN A 209 -11.40 -13.43 -20.16
C ASN A 209 -11.71 -12.30 -21.15
N ARG A 210 -10.70 -11.52 -21.56
CA ARG A 210 -10.79 -10.61 -22.70
C ARG A 210 -9.57 -10.76 -23.61
#